data_AF-A0A7L2K325-F1
#
_entry.id   AF-A0A7L2K325-F1
#
_cell.length_a   1.000
_cell.length_b   1.000
_cell.length_c   1.000
_cell.angle_alpha   90.00
_cell.angle_beta   90.00
_cell.angle_gamma   90.00
#
_symmetry.space_group_name_H-M   'P 1'
#
loop_
_entity.id
_entity.type
_entity.pdbx_description
1 polymer ?
#
loop_
_entity_poly.entity_id
_entity_poly.type
_entity_poly.pdbx_seq_one_letter_code
_entity_poly.pdbx_strand_id
1 'polypeptide(L)'
;LDAELSYVRNDVVNHYALSFNLLIPSETNNLHFTWHAKSKVEYKLGFQVHDPMAMALPQANISLQGEVPRTLSVFRVELSCTGRLDSDVTILMQLNLTINSSKNITVLNFKRRKMCYKKLEPEVKSPTADKNSSKAIFDPVNAAPTTSTRVFYISVGVCCAVIFLVAIILAVLHLHSMKRIELDDSISDSSSSQGLSQPSTQTTQYLRADTPNNATPVTSKCYPTLRIEKNDLKSVTLMEAKAKVKDIAISRERITLKDVLQEGTFGRIFHGILIEEKDPSKEKQVFVKTVKDQASEVQVTMMLTESCKLRGLHHRNLLPITHVCIEEGEKPMVLLPYMNWGNLKLFLRQCKLVEANNPQAISQQDLVHMAIQIACGMSYLARREVIHKDLAARNCVIDDALQVKITDNALSRDLFPMDYHCLGDNENRPVRWMALESLVNNEFSSASDVWAFGVTLWELMTLGQTPYVDIDPFEMAAYLKDGYRIAQPINCPDELFAVMACCWALDPEERPKFQQLVQCLTEFHAALGAYV
;
A
#
# COMPACT_ATOMS: atom_id res chain seq x y z
N LEU A 1 -13.55 11.41 9.97
CA LEU A 1 -14.24 10.55 10.96
C LEU A 1 -13.19 10.19 11.98
N ASP A 2 -13.31 10.72 13.20
CA ASP A 2 -12.40 10.41 14.30
C ASP A 2 -12.72 9.01 14.82
N ALA A 3 -11.79 8.07 14.70
CA ALA A 3 -11.94 6.72 15.23
C ALA A 3 -11.75 6.76 16.76
N GLU A 4 -12.79 6.41 17.51
CA GLU A 4 -12.77 6.41 18.97
C GLU A 4 -12.46 5.01 19.51
N LEU A 5 -11.20 4.77 19.88
CA LEU A 5 -10.77 3.53 20.55
C LEU A 5 -11.31 3.51 21.99
N SER A 6 -12.17 2.53 22.30
CA SER A 6 -12.78 2.38 23.63
C SER A 6 -12.26 1.12 24.36
N TYR A 7 -11.83 1.30 25.61
CA TYR A 7 -11.29 0.23 26.45
C TYR A 7 -12.37 -0.45 27.30
N VAL A 8 -13.40 0.32 27.67
CA VAL A 8 -14.60 -0.15 28.34
C VAL A 8 -15.77 0.57 27.70
N ARG A 9 -16.77 -0.19 27.22
CA ARG A 9 -18.00 0.36 26.64
C ARG A 9 -19.15 -0.56 27.02
N ASN A 10 -20.28 0.00 27.44
CA ASN A 10 -21.46 -0.75 27.88
C ASN A 10 -21.14 -1.85 28.91
N ASP A 11 -20.31 -1.50 29.92
CA ASP A 11 -19.86 -2.40 31.00
C ASP A 11 -19.06 -3.64 30.55
N VAL A 12 -18.64 -3.70 29.28
CA VAL A 12 -17.77 -4.74 28.73
C VAL A 12 -16.35 -4.20 28.57
N VAL A 13 -15.37 -4.98 29.03
CA VAL A 13 -13.95 -4.69 28.85
C VAL A 13 -13.51 -5.15 27.47
N ASN A 14 -12.92 -4.25 26.68
CA ASN A 14 -12.30 -4.60 25.41
C ASN A 14 -10.89 -5.16 25.65
N HIS A 15 -10.80 -6.48 25.84
CA HIS A 15 -9.53 -7.17 26.06
C HIS A 15 -8.57 -7.05 24.87
N TYR A 16 -9.08 -6.91 23.64
CA TYR A 16 -8.27 -6.65 22.46
C TYR A 16 -7.58 -5.29 22.58
N ALA A 17 -8.32 -4.21 22.87
CA ALA A 17 -7.76 -2.86 23.06
C ALA A 17 -6.69 -2.79 24.16
N LEU A 18 -6.81 -3.62 25.21
CA LEU A 18 -5.83 -3.71 26.31
C LEU A 18 -4.59 -4.56 25.96
N SER A 19 -4.67 -5.42 24.95
CA SER A 19 -3.55 -6.29 24.56
C SER A 19 -2.47 -5.56 23.76
N PHE A 20 -2.79 -4.41 23.19
CA PHE A 20 -1.86 -3.65 22.34
C PHE A 20 -0.86 -2.82 23.15
N ASN A 21 0.43 -3.03 22.85
CA ASN A 21 1.50 -2.10 23.21
C ASN A 21 1.50 -0.93 22.23
N LEU A 22 0.68 0.09 22.49
CA LEU A 22 0.61 1.26 21.62
C LEU A 22 1.92 2.07 21.67
N LEU A 23 2.49 2.33 20.50
CA LEU A 23 3.68 3.18 20.34
C LEU A 23 3.31 4.65 20.55
N ILE A 24 4.11 5.34 21.36
CA ILE A 24 3.99 6.78 21.63
C ILE A 24 5.22 7.45 21.03
N PRO A 25 5.06 8.37 20.07
CA PRO A 25 6.15 9.15 19.51
C PRO A 25 6.94 9.91 20.60
N SER A 26 8.21 10.21 20.31
CA SER A 26 9.08 11.00 21.20
C SER A 26 8.46 12.35 21.57
N GLU A 27 7.87 13.02 20.58
CA GLU A 27 7.27 14.36 20.70
C GLU A 27 6.00 14.39 21.56
N THR A 28 5.31 13.25 21.70
CA THR A 28 4.02 13.18 22.40
C THR A 28 4.22 12.99 23.90
N ASN A 29 4.15 14.08 24.66
CA ASN A 29 4.33 14.05 26.12
C ASN A 29 3.03 13.91 26.91
N ASN A 30 1.86 13.97 26.26
CA ASN A 30 0.58 13.95 26.97
C ASN A 30 -0.38 12.97 26.31
N LEU A 31 -0.92 12.04 27.09
CA LEU A 31 -2.06 11.20 26.71
C LEU A 31 -3.32 11.71 27.38
N HIS A 32 -4.42 11.72 26.65
CA HIS A 32 -5.72 12.12 27.15
C HIS A 32 -6.66 10.92 27.14
N PHE A 33 -7.35 10.70 28.26
CA PHE A 33 -8.29 9.60 28.44
C PHE A 33 -9.66 10.16 28.78
N THR A 34 -10.65 9.81 27.96
CA THR A 34 -12.05 10.15 28.19
C THR A 34 -12.72 9.04 28.98
N TRP A 35 -13.47 9.39 30.03
CA TRP A 35 -14.12 8.43 30.91
C TRP A 35 -15.35 9.00 31.60
N HIS A 36 -16.27 8.11 31.96
CA HIS A 36 -17.42 8.36 32.84
C HIS A 36 -18.00 7.04 33.34
N ALA A 37 -18.82 7.08 34.39
CA ALA A 37 -19.62 5.95 34.84
C ALA A 37 -21.04 6.36 35.23
N LYS A 38 -22.04 5.55 34.85
CA LYS A 38 -23.45 5.76 35.25
C LYS A 38 -23.67 5.45 36.73
N SER A 39 -23.04 4.38 37.24
CA SER A 39 -23.09 3.90 38.63
C SER A 39 -21.85 4.31 39.44
N LYS A 40 -21.84 4.10 40.77
CA LYS A 40 -20.69 4.51 41.60
C LYS A 40 -19.53 3.55 41.34
N VAL A 41 -18.44 4.07 40.80
CA VAL A 41 -17.22 3.30 40.51
C VAL A 41 -16.04 3.99 41.15
N GLU A 42 -15.38 3.31 42.09
CA GLU A 42 -14.14 3.79 42.69
C GLU A 42 -12.96 3.32 41.85
N TYR A 43 -11.94 4.16 41.69
CA TYR A 43 -10.75 3.84 40.91
C TYR A 43 -9.47 3.98 41.73
N LYS A 44 -8.46 3.19 41.36
CA LYS A 44 -7.06 3.39 41.72
C LYS A 44 -6.20 3.31 40.47
N LEU A 45 -5.33 4.30 40.27
CA LEU A 45 -4.44 4.46 39.14
C LEU A 45 -2.99 4.29 39.59
N GLY A 46 -2.24 3.46 38.87
CA GLY A 46 -0.81 3.21 39.12
C GLY A 46 0.00 3.22 37.84
N PHE A 47 1.30 3.50 37.97
CA PHE A 47 2.25 3.54 36.86
C PHE A 47 3.48 2.70 37.16
N GLN A 48 3.98 1.98 36.17
CA GLN A 48 5.27 1.30 36.18
C GLN A 48 6.04 1.67 34.92
N VAL A 49 7.34 1.93 35.07
CA VAL A 49 8.25 2.29 33.98
C VAL A 49 9.42 1.31 34.01
N HIS A 50 9.69 0.67 32.88
CA HIS A 50 10.72 -0.37 32.79
C HIS A 50 12.15 0.21 32.79
N ASP A 51 12.34 1.45 32.30
CA ASP A 51 13.62 2.15 32.27
C ASP A 51 13.49 3.58 32.85
N PRO A 52 13.71 3.75 34.16
CA PRO A 52 13.61 5.05 34.82
C PRO A 52 14.78 6.00 34.50
N MET A 53 15.85 5.53 33.86
CA MET A 53 16.96 6.40 33.43
C MET A 53 16.61 7.14 32.15
N ALA A 54 15.90 6.50 31.23
CA ALA A 54 15.44 7.10 29.98
C ALA A 54 14.15 7.92 30.14
N MET A 55 13.28 7.57 31.10
CA MET A 55 11.99 8.24 31.28
C MET A 55 11.62 8.44 32.76
N ALA A 56 11.06 9.61 33.09
CA ALA A 56 10.55 9.89 34.42
C ALA A 56 9.22 9.15 34.68
N LEU A 57 8.88 8.94 35.97
CA LEU A 57 7.60 8.34 36.34
C LEU A 57 6.43 9.21 35.83
N PRO A 58 5.43 8.62 35.13
CA PRO A 58 4.27 9.35 34.63
C PRO A 58 3.49 10.06 35.73
N GLN A 59 2.89 11.21 35.38
CA GLN A 59 2.05 11.98 36.28
C GLN A 59 0.66 12.20 35.66
N ALA A 60 -0.39 11.99 36.46
CA ALA A 60 -1.76 12.29 36.06
C ALA A 60 -2.21 13.64 36.62
N ASN A 61 -3.07 14.36 35.89
CA ASN A 61 -3.69 15.60 36.40
C ASN A 61 -4.88 15.36 37.34
N ILE A 62 -5.09 14.11 37.77
CA ILE A 62 -6.12 13.67 38.72
C ILE A 62 -5.46 12.94 39.89
N SER A 63 -6.20 12.75 40.99
CA SER A 63 -5.74 11.93 42.11
C SER A 63 -5.51 10.48 41.68
N LEU A 64 -4.54 9.78 42.28
CA LEU A 64 -4.28 8.36 41.99
C LEU A 64 -5.38 7.43 42.52
N GLN A 65 -6.32 7.94 43.31
CA GLN A 65 -7.51 7.22 43.74
C GLN A 65 -8.68 8.19 43.88
N GLY A 66 -9.89 7.72 43.61
CA GLY A 66 -11.10 8.53 43.69
C GLY A 66 -12.33 7.84 43.12
N GLU A 67 -13.35 8.62 42.76
CA GLU A 67 -14.56 8.15 42.07
C GLU A 67 -14.51 8.54 40.59
N VAL A 68 -14.90 7.62 39.71
CA VAL A 68 -15.02 7.89 38.27
C VAL A 68 -16.14 8.93 38.06
N PRO A 69 -15.92 9.98 37.25
CA PRO A 69 -16.91 11.04 37.04
C PRO A 69 -18.26 10.52 36.50
N ARG A 70 -19.35 11.15 36.94
CA ARG A 70 -20.71 10.85 36.46
C ARG A 70 -21.00 11.39 35.06
N THR A 71 -20.28 12.44 34.68
CA THR A 71 -20.36 13.09 33.38
C THR A 71 -19.09 12.81 32.60
N LEU A 72 -19.20 12.81 31.27
CA LEU A 72 -18.05 12.66 30.37
C LEU A 72 -16.96 13.66 30.75
N SER A 73 -15.80 13.13 31.14
CA SER A 73 -14.66 13.91 31.61
C SER A 73 -13.39 13.42 30.93
N VAL A 74 -12.33 14.24 30.95
CA VAL A 74 -11.03 13.89 30.39
C VAL A 74 -9.96 14.08 31.44
N PHE A 75 -9.07 13.11 31.60
CA PHE A 75 -7.84 13.26 32.38
C PHE A 75 -6.62 13.08 31.49
N ARG A 76 -5.50 13.70 31.91
CA ARG A 76 -4.24 13.75 31.18
C ARG A 76 -3.17 12.99 31.96
N VAL A 77 -2.39 12.19 31.24
CA VAL A 77 -1.18 11.53 31.74
C VAL A 77 0.03 12.09 31.00
N GLU A 78 0.96 12.66 31.76
CA GLU A 78 2.21 13.21 31.27
C GLU A 78 3.31 12.15 31.24
N LEU A 79 4.01 12.07 30.11
CA LEU A 79 5.02 11.07 29.78
C LEU A 79 6.30 11.78 29.33
N SER A 80 7.20 12.04 30.27
CA SER A 80 8.39 12.87 30.03
C SER A 80 9.67 12.04 29.96
N CYS A 81 10.34 12.04 28.80
CA CYS A 81 11.68 11.49 28.64
C CYS A 81 12.71 12.36 29.36
N THR A 82 13.71 11.74 30.00
CA THR A 82 14.78 12.47 30.70
C THR A 82 15.75 13.15 29.73
N GLY A 83 15.82 12.68 28.49
CA GLY A 83 16.77 13.15 27.48
C GLY A 83 18.21 12.68 27.73
N ARG A 84 18.43 11.73 28.64
CA ARG A 84 19.78 11.27 29.04
C ARG A 84 20.25 10.02 28.30
N LEU A 85 19.31 9.21 27.82
CA LEU A 85 19.56 7.88 27.25
C LEU A 85 18.61 7.64 26.08
N ASP A 86 19.15 7.09 24.99
CA ASP A 86 18.36 6.54 23.89
C ASP A 86 17.83 5.17 24.29
N SER A 87 16.52 5.03 24.40
CA SER A 87 15.87 3.79 24.86
C SER A 87 14.39 3.78 24.47
N ASP A 88 13.87 2.61 24.11
CA ASP A 88 12.44 2.37 23.98
C ASP A 88 11.87 1.93 25.34
N VAL A 89 11.07 2.81 25.96
CA VAL A 89 10.61 2.60 27.33
C VAL A 89 9.20 2.03 27.33
N THR A 90 9.04 0.84 27.89
CA THR A 90 7.72 0.26 28.15
C THR A 90 7.14 0.82 29.45
N ILE A 91 5.91 1.32 29.37
CA ILE A 91 5.13 1.92 30.45
C ILE A 91 3.88 1.07 30.64
N LEU A 92 3.58 0.71 31.88
CA LEU A 92 2.32 0.08 32.26
C LEU A 92 1.52 1.05 33.13
N MET A 93 0.38 1.50 32.64
CA MET A 93 -0.62 2.20 33.42
C MET A 93 -1.69 1.20 33.85
N GLN A 94 -1.91 1.06 35.15
CA GLN A 94 -2.87 0.14 35.72
C GLN A 94 -4.03 0.92 36.35
N LEU A 95 -5.26 0.67 35.88
CA LEU A 95 -6.47 1.26 36.43
C LEU A 95 -7.35 0.15 37.03
N ASN A 96 -7.48 0.16 38.34
CA ASN A 96 -8.33 -0.77 39.07
C ASN A 96 -9.67 -0.09 39.34
N LEU A 97 -10.76 -0.66 38.82
CA LEU A 97 -12.12 -0.17 39.00
C LEU A 97 -12.88 -1.10 39.95
N THR A 98 -13.57 -0.52 40.93
CA THR A 98 -14.34 -1.25 41.94
C THR A 98 -15.79 -0.77 41.91
N ILE A 99 -16.72 -1.72 41.69
CA ILE A 99 -18.17 -1.45 41.63
C ILE A 99 -18.83 -2.06 42.87
N ASN A 100 -19.43 -1.21 43.70
CA ASN A 100 -19.98 -1.53 45.05
C ASN A 100 -18.93 -2.09 46.04
N SER A 101 -19.27 -2.15 47.34
CA SER A 101 -18.40 -2.73 48.39
C SER A 101 -18.13 -4.23 48.26
N SER A 102 -18.61 -4.87 47.19
CA SER A 102 -18.21 -6.20 46.75
C SER A 102 -16.78 -6.17 46.20
N LYS A 103 -15.96 -7.15 46.57
CA LYS A 103 -14.54 -7.32 46.18
C LYS A 103 -14.28 -7.55 44.68
N ASN A 104 -15.23 -7.24 43.79
CA ASN A 104 -15.08 -7.39 42.35
C ASN A 104 -14.30 -6.20 41.79
N ILE A 105 -12.99 -6.39 41.69
CA ILE A 105 -12.04 -5.42 41.14
C ILE A 105 -11.80 -5.77 39.68
N THR A 106 -12.16 -4.87 38.77
CA THR A 106 -11.79 -4.97 37.36
C THR A 106 -10.46 -4.25 37.16
N VAL A 107 -9.45 -4.97 36.70
CA VAL A 107 -8.11 -4.42 36.46
C VAL A 107 -7.91 -4.17 34.97
N LEU A 108 -7.64 -2.92 34.60
CA LEU A 108 -7.33 -2.52 33.23
C LEU A 108 -5.85 -2.19 33.14
N ASN A 109 -5.14 -2.88 32.26
CA ASN A 109 -3.70 -2.71 32.06
C ASN A 109 -3.46 -2.07 30.69
N PHE A 110 -3.06 -0.80 30.69
CA PHE A 110 -2.71 -0.07 29.48
C PHE A 110 -1.20 -0.10 29.31
N LYS A 111 -0.72 -0.92 28.37
CA LYS A 111 0.70 -0.96 28.03
C LYS A 111 1.00 0.00 26.90
N ARG A 112 2.08 0.76 27.05
CA ARG A 112 2.56 1.76 26.09
C ARG A 112 4.05 1.63 25.90
N ARG A 113 4.53 1.89 24.69
CA ARG A 113 5.96 1.93 24.38
C ARG A 113 6.29 3.35 23.93
N LYS A 114 7.16 4.08 24.65
CA LYS A 114 7.57 5.43 24.28
C LYS A 114 9.02 5.43 23.83
N MET A 115 9.29 6.09 22.71
CA MET A 115 10.66 6.31 22.25
C MET A 115 11.26 7.51 22.99
N CYS A 116 12.30 7.29 23.77
CA CYS A 116 13.07 8.34 24.42
C CYS A 116 14.44 8.46 23.75
N TYR A 117 14.78 9.69 23.37
CA TYR A 117 16.07 10.00 22.75
C TYR A 117 16.89 10.90 23.66
N LYS A 118 18.20 10.71 23.62
CA LYS A 118 19.18 11.56 24.26
C LYS A 118 19.16 12.93 23.57
N LYS A 119 18.95 13.99 24.34
CA LYS A 119 19.07 15.35 23.83
C LYS A 119 20.56 15.66 23.69
N LEU A 120 20.99 16.01 22.48
CA LEU A 120 22.29 16.65 22.25
C LEU A 120 22.20 18.05 22.86
N GLU A 121 22.72 18.23 24.08
CA GLU A 121 23.02 19.58 24.54
C GLU A 121 24.19 20.15 23.73
N PRO A 122 24.10 21.38 23.20
CA PRO A 122 25.29 22.14 22.87
C PRO A 122 26.05 22.39 24.18
N GLU A 123 27.36 22.15 24.20
CA GLU A 123 28.23 22.52 25.32
C GLU A 123 28.11 24.03 25.61
N VAL A 124 27.27 24.40 26.56
CA VAL A 124 27.34 25.72 27.19
C VAL A 124 28.37 25.59 28.31
N LYS A 125 29.57 26.07 28.03
CA LYS A 125 30.57 26.35 29.06
C LYS A 125 29.94 27.25 30.13
N SER A 126 30.02 26.79 31.37
CA SER A 126 29.70 27.56 32.57
C SER A 126 30.37 28.93 32.58
N PRO A 127 29.68 29.95 33.15
CA PRO A 127 30.34 30.78 34.14
C PRO A 127 29.57 30.81 35.47
N THR A 128 30.37 30.65 36.52
CA THR A 128 30.25 31.11 37.90
C THR A 128 29.05 31.98 38.30
N ALA A 129 28.46 31.56 39.43
CA ALA A 129 27.80 32.30 40.51
C ALA A 129 27.50 33.81 40.31
N ASP A 130 26.23 34.18 40.51
CA ASP A 130 25.89 35.21 41.49
C ASP A 130 24.42 35.15 41.95
N LYS A 131 24.20 35.62 43.17
CA LYS A 131 22.96 35.57 43.96
C LYS A 131 21.98 36.72 43.63
N ASN A 132 20.72 36.46 43.98
CA ASN A 132 19.64 37.36 44.44
C ASN A 132 18.59 37.88 43.45
N SER A 133 17.33 37.58 43.82
CA SER A 133 16.08 38.39 43.71
C SER A 133 15.57 38.66 42.28
N SER A 134 14.29 38.58 41.89
CA SER A 134 13.00 38.73 42.59
C SER A 134 11.87 38.25 41.64
N LYS A 135 10.68 37.99 42.20
CA LYS A 135 9.40 37.74 41.51
C LYS A 135 9.04 38.74 40.39
N ALA A 136 8.40 38.24 39.32
CA ALA A 136 7.35 38.92 38.52
C ALA A 136 6.56 37.83 37.75
N ILE A 137 5.32 37.50 38.14
CA ILE A 137 4.02 38.07 37.70
C ILE A 137 3.87 38.07 36.16
N PHE A 138 3.00 37.16 35.72
CA PHE A 138 2.42 37.06 34.37
C PHE A 138 1.36 38.15 34.18
N ASP A 139 1.35 38.79 33.01
CA ASP A 139 0.10 39.09 32.27
C ASP A 139 0.39 39.33 30.77
N PRO A 140 -0.56 39.04 29.85
CA PRO A 140 -0.32 38.91 28.42
C PRO A 140 -0.76 40.16 27.64
N VAL A 141 0.11 40.72 26.78
CA VAL A 141 -0.30 41.72 25.77
C VAL A 141 0.47 41.54 24.45
N ASN A 142 -0.28 41.18 23.41
CA ASN A 142 -0.12 41.49 21.99
C ASN A 142 1.31 41.67 21.44
N ALA A 143 1.88 40.59 20.90
CA ALA A 143 3.06 40.67 20.05
C ALA A 143 2.70 41.27 18.67
N ALA A 144 3.16 42.49 18.41
CA ALA A 144 3.22 43.02 17.04
C ALA A 144 4.31 42.27 16.23
N PRO A 145 4.11 41.98 14.93
CA PRO A 145 5.12 41.27 14.14
C PRO A 145 6.37 42.12 13.96
N THR A 146 7.53 41.53 14.21
CA THR A 146 8.86 42.13 14.01
C THR A 146 9.11 42.46 12.54
N THR A 147 9.96 43.45 12.28
CA THR A 147 10.26 44.03 10.96
C THR A 147 10.59 42.99 9.87
N SER A 148 11.13 41.83 10.25
CA SER A 148 11.45 40.71 9.34
C SER A 148 10.22 39.99 8.77
N THR A 149 9.14 39.83 9.55
CA THR A 149 7.90 39.19 9.05
C THR A 149 7.15 40.09 8.08
N ARG A 150 7.14 41.42 8.29
CA ARG A 150 6.57 42.36 7.32
C ARG A 150 7.33 42.33 5.99
N VAL A 151 8.66 42.26 6.02
CA VAL A 151 9.48 42.17 4.80
C VAL A 151 9.16 40.87 4.06
N PHE A 152 9.04 39.73 4.76
CA PHE A 152 8.67 38.45 4.15
C PHE A 152 7.31 38.50 3.43
N TYR A 153 6.27 39.05 4.06
CA TYR A 153 4.95 39.16 3.43
C TYR A 153 4.93 40.13 2.24
N ILE A 154 5.71 41.22 2.28
CA ILE A 154 5.86 42.12 1.14
C ILE A 154 6.58 41.40 -0.02
N SER A 155 7.62 40.62 0.26
CA SER A 155 8.34 39.84 -0.75
C SER A 155 7.43 38.81 -1.44
N VAL A 156 6.65 38.06 -0.66
CA VAL A 156 5.69 37.08 -1.19
C VAL A 156 4.62 37.78 -2.04
N GLY A 157 4.10 38.93 -1.59
CA GLY A 157 3.12 39.71 -2.34
C GLY A 157 3.63 40.18 -3.70
N VAL A 158 4.89 40.65 -3.77
CA VAL A 158 5.51 41.07 -5.03
C VAL A 158 5.72 39.87 -5.97
N CYS A 159 6.18 38.73 -5.46
CA CYS A 159 6.31 37.51 -6.26
C CYS A 159 4.98 37.05 -6.85
N CYS A 160 3.90 37.05 -6.06
CA CYS A 160 2.56 36.68 -6.54
C CYS A 160 2.06 37.66 -7.60
N ALA A 161 2.28 38.97 -7.45
CA ALA A 161 1.88 39.97 -8.43
C ALA A 161 2.61 39.80 -9.78
N VAL A 162 3.90 39.46 -9.76
CA VAL A 162 4.68 39.19 -10.97
C VAL A 162 4.18 37.93 -11.68
N ILE A 163 3.91 36.85 -10.94
CA ILE A 163 3.37 35.60 -11.52
C ILE A 163 2.00 35.88 -12.17
N PHE A 164 1.15 36.67 -11.52
CA PHE A 164 -0.16 37.03 -12.04
C PHE A 164 -0.08 37.88 -13.33
N LEU A 165 0.85 38.84 -13.39
CA LEU A 165 1.11 39.62 -14.61
C LEU A 165 1.59 38.75 -15.78
N VAL A 166 2.49 37.79 -15.51
CA VAL A 166 2.96 36.85 -16.54
C VAL A 166 1.81 35.98 -17.05
N ALA A 167 0.93 35.50 -16.17
CA ALA A 167 -0.24 34.73 -16.55
C ALA A 167 -1.21 35.53 -17.44
N ILE A 168 -1.43 36.81 -17.13
CA ILE A 168 -2.26 37.71 -17.96
C ILE A 168 -1.63 37.90 -19.34
N ILE A 169 -0.31 38.13 -19.42
CA ILE A 169 0.40 38.28 -20.70
C ILE A 169 0.27 37.02 -21.55
N LEU A 170 0.45 35.83 -20.95
CA LEU A 170 0.28 34.56 -21.66
C LEU A 170 -1.16 34.35 -22.13
N ALA A 171 -2.16 34.72 -21.32
CA ALA A 171 -3.56 34.66 -21.71
C ALA A 171 -3.89 35.60 -22.88
N VAL A 172 -3.36 36.83 -22.87
CA VAL A 172 -3.52 37.80 -23.96
C VAL A 172 -2.84 37.31 -25.24
N LEU A 173 -1.63 36.75 -25.14
CA LEU A 173 -0.93 36.16 -26.30
C LEU A 173 -1.70 34.97 -26.87
N HIS A 174 -2.27 34.12 -26.01
CA HIS A 174 -3.10 32.99 -26.43
C HIS A 174 -4.39 33.47 -27.14
N LEU A 175 -5.07 34.48 -26.60
CA LEU A 175 -6.26 35.08 -27.21
C LEU A 175 -5.95 35.76 -28.56
N HIS A 176 -4.81 36.44 -28.67
CA HIS A 176 -4.37 37.03 -29.93
C HIS A 176 -3.93 35.98 -30.96
N SER A 177 -3.41 34.84 -30.51
CA SER A 177 -3.12 33.69 -31.37
C SER A 177 -4.40 33.06 -31.91
N MET A 178 -5.40 32.83 -31.06
CA MET A 178 -6.68 32.23 -31.47
C MET A 178 -7.46 33.15 -32.42
N LYS A 179 -7.45 34.47 -32.18
CA LYS A 179 -8.10 35.45 -33.06
C LYS A 179 -7.43 35.57 -34.44
N ARG A 180 -6.16 35.15 -34.57
CA ARG A 180 -5.49 35.04 -35.89
C ARG A 180 -5.88 33.76 -36.64
N ILE A 181 -6.20 32.68 -35.92
CA ILE A 181 -6.61 31.40 -36.52
C ILE A 181 -8.05 31.48 -37.04
N GLU A 182 -8.97 32.14 -36.32
CA GLU A 182 -10.36 32.31 -36.78
C GLU A 182 -10.52 33.18 -38.04
N LEU A 183 -9.55 34.04 -38.38
CA LEU A 183 -9.64 34.88 -39.59
C LEU A 183 -9.25 34.10 -40.86
N ASP A 184 -8.34 33.12 -40.74
CA ASP A 184 -7.88 32.29 -41.86
C ASP A 184 -8.85 31.15 -42.22
N ASP A 185 -9.67 30.68 -41.26
CA ASP A 185 -10.63 29.57 -41.48
C ASP A 185 -11.95 30.00 -42.16
N SER A 186 -12.13 31.29 -42.47
CA SER A 186 -13.38 31.80 -43.08
C SER A 186 -13.45 31.70 -44.62
N ILE A 187 -12.44 31.11 -45.29
CA ILE A 187 -12.34 31.07 -46.77
C ILE A 187 -12.44 29.65 -47.38
N SER A 188 -12.57 28.56 -46.61
CA SER A 188 -12.65 27.22 -47.22
C SER A 188 -13.85 26.38 -46.73
N ASP A 189 -14.91 26.45 -47.54
CA ASP A 189 -15.76 25.34 -48.01
C ASP A 189 -16.39 24.34 -47.03
N SER A 190 -17.70 24.52 -46.88
CA SER A 190 -18.78 23.59 -47.26
C SER A 190 -18.49 22.07 -47.39
N SER A 191 -19.09 21.26 -46.49
CA SER A 191 -20.00 20.13 -46.82
C SER A 191 -20.23 19.17 -45.62
N SER A 192 -21.50 19.08 -45.18
CA SER A 192 -22.26 17.96 -44.58
C SER A 192 -21.59 17.01 -43.55
N SER A 193 -21.92 17.12 -42.24
CA SER A 193 -22.92 16.36 -41.43
C SER A 193 -22.58 14.87 -41.17
N GLN A 194 -22.69 14.24 -40.00
CA GLN A 194 -23.14 14.51 -38.63
C GLN A 194 -22.66 13.30 -37.77
N GLY A 195 -22.29 13.49 -36.51
CA GLY A 195 -22.06 12.38 -35.56
C GLY A 195 -21.42 12.81 -34.24
N LEU A 196 -22.11 12.53 -33.14
CA LEU A 196 -21.96 13.06 -31.77
C LEU A 196 -20.63 12.77 -31.04
N SER A 197 -20.02 13.86 -30.55
CA SER A 197 -19.41 14.13 -29.22
C SER A 197 -18.89 13.01 -28.29
N GLN A 198 -17.57 13.01 -28.05
CA GLN A 198 -16.89 12.75 -26.77
C GLN A 198 -15.83 13.86 -26.51
N PRO A 199 -15.61 14.35 -25.26
CA PRO A 199 -14.37 15.02 -24.86
C PRO A 199 -13.47 14.02 -24.13
N SER A 200 -12.38 13.56 -24.75
CA SER A 200 -11.04 14.17 -24.84
C SER A 200 -10.08 13.68 -23.75
N THR A 201 -9.27 12.70 -24.17
CA THR A 201 -8.06 12.17 -23.53
C THR A 201 -6.98 13.24 -23.45
N GLN A 202 -6.38 13.44 -22.27
CA GLN A 202 -5.07 14.09 -22.17
C GLN A 202 -3.98 13.07 -22.49
N THR A 203 -3.39 13.26 -23.66
CA THR A 203 -2.23 12.54 -24.20
C THR A 203 -0.98 12.87 -23.39
N THR A 204 -0.47 11.94 -22.60
CA THR A 204 0.91 12.01 -22.09
C THR A 204 1.82 11.36 -23.13
N GLN A 205 2.67 12.17 -23.76
CA GLN A 205 3.69 11.73 -24.70
C GLN A 205 4.73 10.86 -23.99
N TYR A 206 4.83 9.59 -24.42
CA TYR A 206 5.94 8.72 -24.06
C TYR A 206 7.21 9.15 -24.81
N LEU A 207 8.29 9.36 -24.06
CA LEU A 207 9.64 9.50 -24.63
C LEU A 207 10.04 8.17 -25.26
N ARG A 208 10.34 8.24 -26.56
CA ARG A 208 10.91 7.13 -27.36
C ARG A 208 12.27 6.74 -26.78
N ALA A 209 12.48 5.44 -26.56
CA ALA A 209 13.82 4.89 -26.56
C ALA A 209 14.24 4.72 -28.03
N ASP A 210 15.38 5.34 -28.36
CA ASP A 210 16.26 5.09 -29.53
C ASP A 210 16.55 6.34 -30.37
N THR A 211 17.73 6.93 -30.12
CA THR A 211 18.55 7.53 -31.18
C THR A 211 20.03 7.46 -30.76
N PRO A 212 20.96 7.00 -31.63
CA PRO A 212 22.38 6.93 -31.33
C PRO A 212 23.02 8.29 -31.62
N ASN A 213 23.70 8.89 -30.64
CA ASN A 213 24.49 10.10 -30.90
C ASN A 213 25.97 9.88 -30.60
N ASN A 214 26.73 9.96 -31.68
CA ASN A 214 28.15 10.31 -31.71
C ASN A 214 28.44 11.47 -30.76
N ALA A 215 29.30 11.23 -29.77
CA ALA A 215 30.07 12.27 -29.11
C ALA A 215 31.51 11.78 -28.96
N THR A 216 32.43 12.57 -29.50
CA THR A 216 33.89 12.40 -29.40
C THR A 216 34.39 12.47 -27.96
N PRO A 217 35.56 11.86 -27.65
CA PRO A 217 35.94 11.55 -26.28
C PRO A 217 36.59 12.76 -25.59
N VAL A 218 36.15 13.05 -24.36
CA VAL A 218 36.90 13.91 -23.43
C VAL A 218 37.50 13.03 -22.34
N THR A 219 38.82 12.99 -22.34
CA THR A 219 39.68 12.30 -21.38
C THR A 219 39.55 12.87 -19.96
N SER A 220 39.22 12.04 -18.95
CA SER A 220 39.86 12.17 -17.63
C SER A 220 39.75 10.87 -16.77
N LYS A 221 40.94 10.31 -16.51
CA LYS A 221 41.45 9.55 -15.36
C LYS A 221 40.60 8.46 -14.66
N CYS A 222 41.05 7.23 -14.94
CA CYS A 222 40.98 5.96 -14.22
C CYS A 222 41.00 6.00 -12.67
N TYR A 223 40.06 5.28 -12.02
CA TYR A 223 40.23 4.48 -10.79
C TYR A 223 39.19 3.33 -10.78
N PRO A 224 39.45 2.19 -10.09
CA PRO A 224 39.03 0.86 -10.54
C PRO A 224 37.57 0.50 -10.22
N THR A 225 36.97 -0.22 -11.18
CA THR A 225 35.60 -0.75 -11.18
C THR A 225 35.42 -1.91 -10.19
N LEU A 226 34.65 -1.67 -9.12
CA LEU A 226 33.95 -2.74 -8.41
C LEU A 226 32.76 -3.18 -9.26
N ARG A 227 32.88 -4.35 -9.88
CA ARG A 227 31.75 -5.07 -10.48
C ARG A 227 30.80 -5.46 -9.35
N ILE A 228 29.73 -4.69 -9.18
CA ILE A 228 28.53 -5.14 -8.47
C ILE A 228 27.68 -5.85 -9.52
N GLU A 229 27.56 -7.17 -9.40
CA GLU A 229 26.62 -7.98 -10.17
C GLU A 229 25.20 -7.49 -9.90
N LYS A 230 24.70 -6.58 -10.74
CA LYS A 230 23.26 -6.37 -10.91
C LYS A 230 22.77 -7.54 -11.76
N ASN A 231 21.85 -8.33 -11.22
CA ASN A 231 21.13 -9.37 -11.96
C ASN A 231 20.39 -8.73 -13.16
N ASP A 232 21.04 -8.73 -14.31
CA ASP A 232 20.52 -8.18 -15.56
C ASP A 232 19.48 -9.11 -16.15
N LEU A 233 18.20 -8.87 -15.83
CA LEU A 233 17.09 -9.36 -16.67
C LEU A 233 17.16 -8.79 -18.11
N LYS A 234 18.00 -7.76 -18.32
CA LYS A 234 18.34 -7.19 -19.64
C LYS A 234 19.31 -8.06 -20.46
N SER A 235 19.83 -9.17 -19.91
CA SER A 235 20.78 -10.05 -20.63
C SER A 235 20.14 -11.28 -21.25
N VAL A 236 18.90 -11.63 -20.88
CA VAL A 236 18.25 -12.86 -21.36
C VAL A 236 17.75 -12.66 -22.79
N THR A 237 18.17 -13.54 -23.70
CA THR A 237 17.72 -13.50 -25.10
C THR A 237 16.40 -14.26 -25.29
N LEU A 238 15.67 -13.99 -26.38
CA LEU A 238 14.45 -14.75 -26.70
C LEU A 238 14.72 -16.25 -26.85
N MET A 239 15.87 -16.61 -27.42
CA MET A 239 16.27 -18.01 -27.60
C MET A 239 16.45 -18.72 -26.26
N GLU A 240 17.10 -18.07 -25.29
CA GLU A 240 17.25 -18.59 -23.93
C GLU A 240 15.91 -18.70 -23.19
N ALA A 241 15.04 -17.71 -23.36
CA ALA A 241 13.70 -17.75 -22.77
C ALA A 241 12.87 -18.92 -23.34
N LYS A 242 12.89 -19.13 -24.66
CA LYS A 242 12.24 -20.28 -25.32
C LYS A 242 12.85 -21.61 -24.85
N ALA A 243 14.17 -21.69 -24.70
CA ALA A 243 14.85 -22.90 -24.22
C ALA A 243 14.38 -23.31 -22.81
N LYS A 244 14.13 -22.34 -21.92
CA LYS A 244 13.64 -22.60 -20.56
C LYS A 244 12.27 -23.27 -20.51
N VAL A 245 11.42 -23.08 -21.52
CA VAL A 245 10.05 -23.62 -21.56
C VAL A 245 9.87 -24.74 -22.60
N LYS A 246 10.96 -25.21 -23.21
CA LYS A 246 10.93 -26.19 -24.31
C LYS A 246 10.36 -27.55 -23.91
N ASP A 247 10.52 -27.96 -22.66
CA ASP A 247 10.02 -29.24 -22.13
C ASP A 247 8.49 -29.30 -21.99
N ILE A 248 7.82 -28.15 -21.97
CA ILE A 248 6.34 -28.04 -21.95
C ILE A 248 5.79 -27.47 -23.26
N ALA A 249 6.59 -27.48 -24.33
CA ALA A 249 6.17 -26.98 -25.63
C ALA A 249 5.24 -27.97 -26.34
N ILE A 250 4.18 -27.44 -26.96
CA ILE A 250 3.20 -28.19 -27.76
C ILE A 250 2.97 -27.50 -29.11
N SER A 251 2.38 -28.22 -30.06
CA SER A 251 1.96 -27.66 -31.35
C SER A 251 0.77 -26.72 -31.19
N ARG A 252 0.85 -25.56 -31.83
CA ARG A 252 -0.20 -24.54 -31.95
C ARG A 252 -1.49 -25.07 -32.55
N GLU A 253 -1.43 -26.08 -33.43
CA GLU A 253 -2.62 -26.67 -34.06
C GLU A 253 -3.58 -27.29 -33.04
N ARG A 254 -3.09 -27.64 -31.85
CA ARG A 254 -3.90 -28.17 -30.75
C ARG A 254 -4.68 -27.08 -30.00
N ILE A 255 -4.44 -25.81 -30.32
CA ILE A 255 -5.00 -24.65 -29.62
C ILE A 255 -5.97 -23.92 -30.53
N THR A 256 -7.22 -23.80 -30.08
CA THR A 256 -8.21 -22.93 -30.70
C THR A 256 -8.46 -21.73 -29.81
N LEU A 257 -8.09 -20.53 -30.28
CA LEU A 257 -8.42 -19.28 -29.59
C LEU A 257 -9.93 -18.98 -29.71
N LYS A 258 -10.54 -18.52 -28.63
CA LYS A 258 -11.92 -18.06 -28.54
C LYS A 258 -11.92 -16.55 -28.26
N ASP A 259 -12.67 -16.10 -27.25
CA ASP A 259 -12.85 -14.69 -26.93
C ASP A 259 -11.56 -14.06 -26.37
N VAL A 260 -11.34 -12.79 -26.71
CA VAL A 260 -10.34 -11.94 -26.06
C VAL A 260 -10.90 -11.53 -24.70
N LEU A 261 -10.23 -11.91 -23.62
CA LEU A 261 -10.64 -11.59 -22.26
C LEU A 261 -10.01 -10.27 -21.78
N GLN A 262 -8.75 -10.05 -22.13
CA GLN A 262 -8.01 -8.83 -21.79
C GLN A 262 -7.06 -8.48 -22.93
N GLU A 263 -6.89 -7.18 -23.17
CA GLU A 263 -6.02 -6.65 -24.19
C GLU A 263 -5.31 -5.39 -23.68
N GLY A 264 -4.00 -5.34 -23.83
CA GLY A 264 -3.18 -4.17 -23.52
C GLY A 264 -2.58 -3.56 -24.79
N THR A 265 -1.46 -2.85 -24.64
CA THR A 265 -0.75 -2.22 -25.78
C THR A 265 -0.12 -3.29 -26.67
N PHE A 266 0.50 -4.31 -26.06
CA PHE A 266 1.22 -5.37 -26.79
C PHE A 266 0.82 -6.79 -26.37
N GLY A 267 0.21 -6.97 -25.21
CA GLY A 267 -0.24 -8.25 -24.67
C GLY A 267 -1.72 -8.51 -24.92
N ARG A 268 -2.08 -9.78 -24.99
CA ARG A 268 -3.46 -10.27 -25.03
C ARG A 268 -3.63 -11.51 -24.18
N ILE A 269 -4.79 -11.65 -23.57
CA ILE A 269 -5.23 -12.88 -22.91
C ILE A 269 -6.53 -13.33 -23.57
N PHE A 270 -6.53 -14.56 -24.08
CA PHE A 270 -7.70 -15.21 -24.67
C PHE A 270 -8.24 -16.30 -23.74
N HIS A 271 -9.54 -16.57 -23.86
CA HIS A 271 -10.07 -17.90 -23.59
C HIS A 271 -9.72 -18.78 -24.79
N GLY A 272 -9.32 -20.03 -24.55
CA GLY A 272 -9.00 -20.98 -25.61
C GLY A 272 -9.36 -22.40 -25.23
N ILE A 273 -9.32 -23.27 -26.24
CA ILE A 273 -9.52 -24.70 -26.11
C ILE A 273 -8.22 -25.40 -26.49
N LEU A 274 -7.72 -26.26 -25.60
CA LEU A 274 -6.60 -27.16 -25.81
C LEU A 274 -7.12 -28.59 -26.03
N ILE A 275 -6.74 -29.19 -27.15
CA ILE A 275 -7.02 -30.60 -27.46
C ILE A 275 -5.96 -31.48 -26.78
N GLU A 276 -6.39 -32.50 -26.03
CA GLU A 276 -5.48 -33.46 -25.39
C GLU A 276 -4.75 -34.33 -26.42
N GLU A 277 -3.48 -34.62 -26.15
CA GLU A 277 -2.62 -35.39 -27.08
C GLU A 277 -3.04 -36.85 -27.17
N LYS A 278 -3.38 -37.44 -26.02
CA LYS A 278 -3.72 -38.87 -25.91
C LYS A 278 -5.13 -39.16 -26.38
N ASP A 279 -5.99 -38.15 -26.41
CA ASP A 279 -7.40 -38.28 -26.72
C ASP A 279 -7.91 -36.99 -27.39
N PRO A 280 -7.88 -36.92 -28.72
CA PRO A 280 -8.33 -35.75 -29.46
C PRO A 280 -9.81 -35.40 -29.25
N SER A 281 -10.61 -36.30 -28.67
CA SER A 281 -12.00 -36.01 -28.32
C SER A 281 -12.14 -35.22 -27.01
N LYS A 282 -11.06 -35.10 -26.23
CA LYS A 282 -11.03 -34.36 -24.96
C LYS A 282 -10.47 -32.97 -25.14
N GLU A 283 -11.30 -32.01 -24.77
CA GLU A 283 -11.00 -30.59 -24.81
C GLU A 283 -10.84 -30.03 -23.39
N LYS A 284 -9.85 -29.15 -23.20
CA LYS A 284 -9.64 -28.39 -21.97
C LYS A 284 -9.73 -26.90 -22.23
N GLN A 285 -10.48 -26.20 -21.38
CA GLN A 285 -10.49 -24.75 -21.40
C GLN A 285 -9.21 -24.20 -20.77
N VAL A 286 -8.60 -23.23 -21.45
CA VAL A 286 -7.33 -22.62 -21.05
C VAL A 286 -7.39 -21.10 -21.19
N PHE A 287 -6.65 -20.39 -20.33
CA PHE A 287 -6.19 -19.06 -20.66
C PHE A 287 -5.03 -19.16 -21.63
N VAL A 288 -4.98 -18.27 -22.62
CA VAL A 288 -3.85 -18.16 -23.56
C VAL A 288 -3.31 -16.74 -23.52
N LYS A 289 -2.14 -16.56 -22.87
CA LYS A 289 -1.37 -15.32 -22.93
C LYS A 289 -0.56 -15.29 -24.22
N THR A 290 -0.65 -14.21 -24.97
CA THR A 290 0.11 -14.00 -26.21
C THR A 290 0.36 -12.52 -26.44
N VAL A 291 1.03 -12.18 -27.53
CA VAL A 291 1.36 -10.81 -27.91
C VAL A 291 0.71 -10.39 -29.23
N LYS A 292 0.62 -9.08 -29.47
CA LYS A 292 0.23 -8.46 -30.75
C LYS A 292 1.40 -8.45 -31.74
N ASP A 293 1.12 -8.09 -32.99
CA ASP A 293 2.14 -7.99 -34.06
C ASP A 293 3.21 -6.94 -33.76
N GLN A 294 2.84 -5.90 -33.02
CA GLN A 294 3.70 -4.76 -32.71
C GLN A 294 4.60 -4.99 -31.48
N ALA A 295 4.50 -6.16 -30.84
CA ALA A 295 5.30 -6.44 -29.64
C ALA A 295 6.79 -6.60 -29.99
N SER A 296 7.65 -5.95 -29.22
CA SER A 296 9.10 -6.07 -29.39
C SER A 296 9.61 -7.41 -28.87
N GLU A 297 10.76 -7.86 -29.36
CA GLU A 297 11.40 -9.09 -28.90
C GLU A 297 11.65 -9.07 -27.38
N VAL A 298 12.00 -7.90 -26.83
CA VAL A 298 12.18 -7.71 -25.38
C VAL A 298 10.88 -7.98 -24.63
N GLN A 299 9.75 -7.46 -25.11
CA GLN A 299 8.44 -7.70 -24.48
C GLN A 299 8.03 -9.17 -24.53
N VAL A 300 8.28 -9.86 -25.65
CA VAL A 300 8.04 -11.30 -25.79
C VAL A 300 8.92 -12.10 -24.84
N THR A 301 10.19 -11.75 -24.74
CA THR A 301 11.16 -12.38 -23.84
C THR A 301 10.76 -12.21 -22.38
N MET A 302 10.33 -11.00 -21.99
CA MET A 302 9.80 -10.73 -20.65
C MET A 302 8.54 -11.56 -20.37
N MET A 303 7.60 -11.65 -21.31
CA MET A 303 6.40 -12.48 -21.14
C MET A 303 6.76 -13.94 -20.84
N LEU A 304 7.67 -14.54 -21.63
CA LEU A 304 8.07 -15.94 -21.43
C LEU A 304 8.83 -16.16 -20.11
N THR A 305 9.75 -15.25 -19.77
CA THR A 305 10.55 -15.36 -18.54
C THR A 305 9.70 -15.17 -17.29
N GLU A 306 8.80 -14.18 -17.26
CA GLU A 306 7.91 -13.93 -16.12
C GLU A 306 6.87 -15.03 -15.95
N SER A 307 6.39 -15.62 -17.05
CA SER A 307 5.47 -16.77 -17.03
C SER A 307 6.04 -18.00 -16.31
N CYS A 308 7.37 -18.11 -16.21
CA CYS A 308 8.02 -19.23 -15.54
C CYS A 308 8.03 -19.11 -14.00
N LYS A 309 7.61 -17.97 -13.42
CA LYS A 309 7.77 -17.68 -11.98
C LYS A 309 7.16 -18.74 -11.06
N LEU A 310 6.04 -19.34 -11.46
CA LEU A 310 5.34 -20.37 -10.68
C LEU A 310 5.56 -21.80 -11.19
N ARG A 311 6.44 -22.00 -12.18
CA ARG A 311 6.63 -23.30 -12.81
C ARG A 311 7.15 -24.35 -11.83
N GLY A 312 6.63 -25.57 -11.90
CA GLY A 312 6.99 -26.69 -11.02
C GLY A 312 6.33 -26.64 -9.64
N LEU A 313 5.57 -25.58 -9.33
CA LEU A 313 4.85 -25.43 -8.07
C LEU A 313 3.43 -26.00 -8.21
N HIS A 314 3.01 -26.79 -7.21
CA HIS A 314 1.73 -27.48 -7.22
C HIS A 314 0.95 -27.18 -5.94
N HIS A 315 -0.05 -26.31 -6.03
CA HIS A 315 -0.91 -25.94 -4.92
C HIS A 315 -2.28 -25.47 -5.42
N ARG A 316 -3.36 -25.77 -4.69
CA ARG A 316 -4.74 -25.43 -5.10
C ARG A 316 -4.99 -23.93 -5.34
N ASN A 317 -4.23 -23.06 -4.66
CA ASN A 317 -4.32 -21.60 -4.78
C ASN A 317 -3.22 -20.97 -5.64
N LEU A 318 -2.54 -21.76 -6.48
CA LEU A 318 -1.59 -21.25 -7.48
C LEU A 318 -2.05 -21.67 -8.88
N LEU A 319 -1.84 -20.81 -9.86
CA LEU A 319 -2.12 -21.08 -11.27
C LEU A 319 -0.81 -21.06 -12.08
N PRO A 320 0.00 -22.13 -12.02
CA PRO A 320 1.20 -22.24 -12.84
C PRO A 320 0.84 -22.42 -14.33
N ILE A 321 1.79 -22.07 -15.20
CA ILE A 321 1.70 -22.40 -16.63
C ILE A 321 1.73 -23.92 -16.83
N THR A 322 1.01 -24.40 -17.84
CA THR A 322 0.93 -25.83 -18.18
C THR A 322 1.66 -26.14 -19.47
N HIS A 323 1.53 -25.29 -20.48
CA HIS A 323 2.12 -25.50 -21.80
C HIS A 323 2.53 -24.17 -22.43
N VAL A 324 3.36 -24.25 -23.47
CA VAL A 324 3.69 -23.11 -24.35
C VAL A 324 3.63 -23.52 -25.82
N CYS A 325 3.36 -22.57 -26.71
CA CYS A 325 3.60 -22.72 -28.15
C CYS A 325 4.71 -21.74 -28.52
N ILE A 326 5.82 -22.24 -29.06
CA ILE A 326 7.04 -21.45 -29.28
C ILE A 326 7.66 -21.68 -30.67
N GLU A 327 6.85 -22.13 -31.65
CA GLU A 327 7.32 -22.39 -33.01
C GLU A 327 8.08 -21.20 -33.62
N GLU A 328 9.00 -21.51 -34.53
CA GLU A 328 9.77 -20.49 -35.22
C GLU A 328 8.89 -19.73 -36.22
N GLY A 329 9.06 -18.41 -36.33
CA GLY A 329 8.21 -17.54 -37.15
C GLY A 329 6.85 -17.17 -36.53
N GLU A 330 6.42 -17.87 -35.47
CA GLU A 330 5.13 -17.65 -34.80
C GLU A 330 5.26 -16.90 -33.47
N LYS A 331 4.21 -16.16 -33.09
CA LYS A 331 4.15 -15.45 -31.81
C LYS A 331 3.97 -16.42 -30.65
N PRO A 332 4.82 -16.39 -29.60
CA PRO A 332 4.68 -17.33 -28.50
C PRO A 332 3.34 -17.25 -27.78
N MET A 333 2.82 -18.40 -27.37
CA MET A 333 1.62 -18.51 -26.53
C MET A 333 1.95 -19.24 -25.23
N VAL A 334 1.42 -18.76 -24.11
CA VAL A 334 1.57 -19.38 -22.79
C VAL A 334 0.19 -19.79 -22.28
N LEU A 335 0.05 -21.05 -21.87
CA LEU A 335 -1.23 -21.65 -21.54
C LEU A 335 -1.36 -21.96 -20.05
N LEU A 336 -2.48 -21.55 -19.47
CA LEU A 336 -2.82 -21.78 -18.06
C LEU A 336 -4.22 -22.39 -17.95
N PRO A 337 -4.55 -23.16 -16.90
CA PRO A 337 -5.91 -23.63 -16.67
C PRO A 337 -6.89 -22.44 -16.60
N TYR A 338 -8.05 -22.57 -17.25
CA TYR A 338 -9.05 -21.52 -17.28
C TYR A 338 -9.80 -21.38 -15.94
N MET A 339 -10.12 -20.15 -15.55
CA MET A 339 -10.93 -19.78 -14.38
C MET A 339 -12.03 -18.83 -14.88
N ASN A 340 -13.28 -19.26 -14.83
CA ASN A 340 -14.36 -18.68 -15.65
C ASN A 340 -14.83 -17.27 -15.25
N TRP A 341 -14.53 -16.80 -14.04
CA TRP A 341 -14.77 -15.40 -13.63
C TRP A 341 -13.55 -14.50 -13.81
N GLY A 342 -12.43 -15.04 -14.30
CA GLY A 342 -11.31 -14.27 -14.78
C GLY A 342 -10.54 -13.54 -13.68
N ASN A 343 -10.10 -12.33 -13.99
CA ASN A 343 -9.21 -11.54 -13.13
C ASN A 343 -9.93 -11.03 -11.87
N LEU A 344 -9.32 -11.24 -10.70
CA LEU A 344 -9.94 -10.91 -9.42
C LEU A 344 -10.19 -9.40 -9.25
N LYS A 345 -9.27 -8.52 -9.67
CA LYS A 345 -9.49 -7.05 -9.60
C LYS A 345 -10.68 -6.61 -10.46
N LEU A 346 -10.82 -7.17 -11.66
CA LEU A 346 -11.96 -6.86 -12.54
C LEU A 346 -13.27 -7.43 -11.98
N PHE A 347 -13.24 -8.65 -11.45
CA PHE A 347 -14.37 -9.27 -10.76
C PHE A 347 -14.86 -8.42 -9.57
N LEU A 348 -13.96 -7.98 -8.69
CA LEU A 348 -14.30 -7.14 -7.54
C LEU A 348 -14.96 -5.82 -7.97
N ARG A 349 -14.43 -5.18 -9.02
CA ARG A 349 -15.03 -3.95 -9.57
C ARG A 349 -16.43 -4.19 -10.14
N GLN A 350 -16.66 -5.35 -10.76
CA GLN A 350 -17.99 -5.75 -11.20
C GLN A 350 -18.93 -5.91 -10.00
N CYS A 351 -18.49 -6.56 -8.91
CA CYS A 351 -19.26 -6.65 -7.68
C CYS A 351 -19.59 -5.26 -7.10
N LYS A 352 -18.65 -4.30 -7.16
CA LYS A 352 -18.91 -2.92 -6.69
C LYS A 352 -20.03 -2.23 -7.46
N LEU A 353 -20.12 -2.45 -8.77
CA LEU A 353 -21.21 -1.91 -9.60
C LEU A 353 -22.56 -2.55 -9.24
N VAL A 354 -22.56 -3.84 -8.90
CA VAL A 354 -23.77 -4.54 -8.45
C VAL A 354 -24.18 -4.09 -7.06
N GLU A 355 -23.23 -3.89 -6.13
CA GLU A 355 -23.48 -3.43 -4.75
C GLU A 355 -24.30 -2.13 -4.70
N ALA A 356 -24.10 -1.23 -5.67
CA ALA A 356 -24.86 0.01 -5.80
C ALA A 356 -26.38 -0.22 -5.99
N ASN A 357 -26.77 -1.35 -6.56
CA ASN A 357 -28.16 -1.71 -6.82
C ASN A 357 -28.65 -2.90 -5.97
N ASN A 358 -27.74 -3.72 -5.45
CA ASN A 358 -27.99 -4.89 -4.60
C ASN A 358 -26.86 -5.04 -3.57
N PRO A 359 -27.03 -4.48 -2.35
CA PRO A 359 -26.00 -4.47 -1.30
C PRO A 359 -25.56 -5.85 -0.78
N GLN A 360 -26.19 -6.95 -1.22
CA GLN A 360 -25.89 -8.32 -0.79
C GLN A 360 -25.14 -9.15 -1.84
N ALA A 361 -24.61 -8.54 -2.91
CA ALA A 361 -24.01 -9.27 -4.03
C ALA A 361 -22.71 -10.01 -3.68
N ILE A 362 -21.95 -9.53 -2.69
CA ILE A 362 -20.76 -10.21 -2.17
C ILE A 362 -20.65 -9.95 -0.67
N SER A 363 -20.52 -11.00 0.13
CA SER A 363 -20.44 -10.87 1.58
C SER A 363 -19.00 -10.63 2.04
N GLN A 364 -18.84 -10.07 3.24
CA GLN A 364 -17.52 -9.98 3.87
C GLN A 364 -16.90 -11.36 4.12
N GLN A 365 -17.74 -12.35 4.41
CA GLN A 365 -17.30 -13.73 4.60
C GLN A 365 -16.68 -14.28 3.31
N ASP A 366 -17.26 -14.01 2.14
CA ASP A 366 -16.70 -14.39 0.84
C ASP A 366 -15.34 -13.71 0.59
N LEU A 367 -15.23 -12.41 0.90
CA LEU A 367 -13.97 -11.66 0.75
C LEU A 367 -12.86 -12.22 1.67
N VAL A 368 -13.19 -12.57 2.91
CA VAL A 368 -12.24 -13.22 3.82
C VAL A 368 -11.90 -14.63 3.33
N HIS A 369 -12.86 -15.35 2.74
CA HIS A 369 -12.59 -16.65 2.12
C HIS A 369 -11.57 -16.54 0.97
N MET A 370 -11.68 -15.51 0.12
CA MET A 370 -10.69 -15.20 -0.91
C MET A 370 -9.32 -14.86 -0.30
N ALA A 371 -9.29 -14.07 0.78
CA ALA A 371 -8.06 -13.70 1.47
C ALA A 371 -7.32 -14.92 2.04
N ILE A 372 -8.04 -15.85 2.68
CA ILE A 372 -7.48 -17.12 3.20
C ILE A 372 -6.81 -17.91 2.07
N GLN A 373 -7.47 -17.99 0.92
CA GLN A 373 -6.97 -18.70 -0.25
C GLN A 373 -5.66 -18.09 -0.79
N ILE A 374 -5.60 -16.76 -0.91
CA ILE A 374 -4.38 -16.05 -1.30
C ILE A 374 -3.26 -16.27 -0.26
N ALA A 375 -3.56 -16.13 1.03
CA ALA A 375 -2.60 -16.36 2.10
C ALA A 375 -2.06 -17.80 2.11
N CYS A 376 -2.91 -18.80 1.84
CA CYS A 376 -2.51 -20.20 1.68
C CYS A 376 -1.54 -20.39 0.51
N GLY A 377 -1.85 -19.80 -0.66
CA GLY A 377 -0.95 -19.80 -1.82
C GLY A 377 0.41 -19.18 -1.51
N MET A 378 0.41 -18.00 -0.89
CA MET A 378 1.65 -17.31 -0.51
C MET A 378 2.43 -18.02 0.59
N SER A 379 1.76 -18.67 1.54
CA SER A 379 2.41 -19.54 2.54
C SER A 379 3.14 -20.71 1.89
N TYR A 380 2.57 -21.29 0.82
CA TYR A 380 3.24 -22.33 0.03
C TYR A 380 4.48 -21.79 -0.72
N LEU A 381 4.39 -20.59 -1.31
CA LEU A 381 5.52 -19.93 -1.99
C LEU A 381 6.65 -19.60 -1.02
N ALA A 382 6.33 -18.98 0.12
CA ALA A 382 7.31 -18.60 1.14
C ALA A 382 8.10 -19.81 1.68
N ARG A 383 7.43 -20.94 1.92
CA ARG A 383 8.09 -22.20 2.35
C ARG A 383 9.04 -22.81 1.31
N ARG A 384 8.95 -22.37 0.05
CA ARG A 384 9.83 -22.77 -1.05
C ARG A 384 10.78 -21.65 -1.47
N GLU A 385 10.89 -20.61 -0.64
CA GLU A 385 11.77 -19.47 -0.89
C GLU A 385 11.46 -18.75 -2.21
N VAL A 386 10.20 -18.84 -2.67
CA VAL A 386 9.72 -18.13 -3.85
C VAL A 386 9.10 -16.80 -3.40
N ILE A 387 9.71 -15.70 -3.83
CA ILE A 387 9.22 -14.34 -3.58
C ILE A 387 8.43 -13.87 -4.81
N HIS A 388 7.17 -13.48 -4.62
CA HIS A 388 6.28 -13.10 -5.70
C HIS A 388 6.65 -11.74 -6.31
N LYS A 389 6.95 -10.75 -5.45
CA LYS A 389 7.35 -9.35 -5.74
C LYS A 389 6.26 -8.44 -6.33
N ASP A 390 5.15 -9.00 -6.80
CA ASP A 390 4.05 -8.25 -7.42
C ASP A 390 2.69 -8.84 -7.01
N LEU A 391 2.52 -9.16 -5.72
CA LEU A 391 1.25 -9.69 -5.21
C LEU A 391 0.21 -8.56 -5.18
N ALA A 392 -0.90 -8.76 -5.89
CA ALA A 392 -2.02 -7.82 -5.98
C ALA A 392 -3.26 -8.55 -6.50
N ALA A 393 -4.45 -7.96 -6.35
CA ALA A 393 -5.68 -8.54 -6.90
C ALA A 393 -5.63 -8.69 -8.43
N ARG A 394 -4.91 -7.81 -9.15
CA ARG A 394 -4.69 -7.93 -10.61
C ARG A 394 -3.88 -9.16 -11.02
N ASN A 395 -3.15 -9.79 -10.10
CA ASN A 395 -2.36 -11.01 -10.34
C ASN A 395 -2.99 -12.24 -9.66
N CYS A 396 -4.30 -12.19 -9.46
CA CYS A 396 -5.13 -13.31 -9.00
C CYS A 396 -6.29 -13.52 -9.96
N VAL A 397 -6.79 -14.76 -10.01
CA VAL A 397 -7.98 -15.13 -10.78
C VAL A 397 -8.95 -15.92 -9.93
N ILE A 398 -10.23 -15.92 -10.33
CA ILE A 398 -11.33 -16.53 -9.60
C ILE A 398 -12.26 -17.29 -10.54
N ASP A 399 -12.91 -18.34 -10.02
CA ASP A 399 -13.95 -19.11 -10.72
C ASP A 399 -15.30 -19.00 -9.99
N ASP A 400 -16.32 -19.61 -10.57
CA ASP A 400 -17.69 -19.64 -10.05
C ASP A 400 -17.87 -20.36 -8.71
N ALA A 401 -16.89 -21.16 -8.29
CA ALA A 401 -16.83 -21.76 -6.96
C ALA A 401 -16.15 -20.84 -5.93
N LEU A 402 -15.89 -19.58 -6.27
CA LEU A 402 -15.13 -18.61 -5.48
C LEU A 402 -13.71 -19.10 -5.14
N GLN A 403 -13.15 -20.01 -5.93
CA GLN A 403 -11.79 -20.51 -5.74
C GLN A 403 -10.81 -19.50 -6.34
N VAL A 404 -9.91 -18.97 -5.51
CA VAL A 404 -8.91 -17.98 -5.92
C VAL A 404 -7.56 -18.65 -6.12
N LYS A 405 -6.88 -18.26 -7.22
CA LYS A 405 -5.52 -18.69 -7.53
C LYS A 405 -4.64 -17.50 -7.88
N ILE A 406 -3.41 -17.51 -7.35
CA ILE A 406 -2.36 -16.54 -7.66
C ILE A 406 -1.71 -16.92 -8.98
N THR A 407 -1.52 -15.94 -9.87
CA THR A 407 -0.87 -16.12 -11.18
C THR A 407 0.54 -15.55 -11.19
N ASP A 408 1.31 -15.84 -12.22
CA ASP A 408 2.49 -15.02 -12.54
C ASP A 408 2.09 -13.59 -12.94
N ASN A 409 3.07 -12.69 -13.04
CA ASN A 409 2.86 -11.28 -13.40
C ASN A 409 3.20 -10.94 -14.87
N ALA A 410 3.32 -11.95 -15.75
CA ALA A 410 3.54 -11.71 -17.17
C ALA A 410 2.36 -10.94 -17.78
N LEU A 411 2.68 -9.90 -18.54
CA LEU A 411 1.74 -8.93 -19.15
C LEU A 411 1.04 -7.98 -18.18
N SER A 412 1.17 -8.14 -16.85
CA SER A 412 0.42 -7.31 -15.88
C SER A 412 0.70 -5.81 -16.01
N ARG A 413 1.94 -5.43 -16.33
CA ARG A 413 2.32 -4.03 -16.62
C ARG A 413 1.62 -3.44 -17.84
N ASP A 414 1.29 -4.27 -18.82
CA ASP A 414 0.62 -3.85 -20.06
C ASP A 414 -0.91 -3.85 -19.92
N LEU A 415 -1.44 -4.78 -19.11
CA LEU A 415 -2.88 -4.92 -18.88
C LEU A 415 -3.41 -3.98 -17.78
N PHE A 416 -2.57 -3.61 -16.81
CA PHE A 416 -2.91 -2.71 -15.72
C PHE A 416 -1.88 -1.56 -15.57
N PRO A 417 -1.60 -0.78 -16.62
CA PRO A 417 -0.50 0.18 -16.64
C PRO A 417 -0.60 1.25 -15.54
N MET A 418 -1.83 1.63 -15.15
CA MET A 418 -2.06 2.64 -14.10
C MET A 418 -1.64 2.21 -12.69
N ASP A 419 -1.38 0.92 -12.48
CA ASP A 419 -0.90 0.39 -11.20
C ASP A 419 0.64 0.38 -11.10
N TYR A 420 1.35 0.70 -12.18
CA TYR A 420 2.81 0.68 -12.25
C TYR A 420 3.37 2.08 -12.52
N HIS A 421 4.46 2.41 -11.84
CA HIS A 421 5.08 3.73 -11.90
C HIS A 421 6.60 3.61 -12.02
N CYS A 422 7.20 4.56 -12.74
CA CYS A 422 8.65 4.71 -12.88
C CYS A 422 9.10 5.84 -11.97
N LEU A 423 10.02 5.55 -11.04
CA LEU A 423 10.51 6.52 -10.05
C LEU A 423 11.84 7.15 -10.47
N GLY A 424 11.98 7.46 -11.77
CA GLY A 424 13.17 8.10 -12.35
C GLY A 424 14.33 7.16 -12.68
N ASP A 425 14.15 5.84 -12.53
CA ASP A 425 15.16 4.79 -12.79
C ASP A 425 14.88 3.95 -14.05
N ASN A 426 13.88 4.35 -14.84
CA ASN A 426 13.37 3.61 -16.01
C ASN A 426 12.88 2.19 -15.68
N GLU A 427 12.52 1.91 -14.43
CA GLU A 427 11.93 0.65 -14.02
C GLU A 427 10.47 0.87 -13.59
N ASN A 428 9.53 0.20 -14.26
CA ASN A 428 8.11 0.24 -13.90
C ASN A 428 7.82 -0.75 -12.78
N ARG A 429 7.46 -0.22 -11.61
CA ARG A 429 7.24 -0.98 -10.37
C ARG A 429 5.82 -0.77 -9.83
N PRO A 430 5.22 -1.74 -9.13
CA PRO A 430 3.89 -1.62 -8.53
C PRO A 430 3.94 -0.82 -7.22
N VAL A 431 4.36 0.46 -7.28
CA VAL A 431 4.75 1.29 -6.13
C VAL A 431 3.75 1.25 -4.96
N ARG A 432 2.45 1.27 -5.24
CA ARG A 432 1.38 1.28 -4.22
C ARG A 432 1.24 -0.03 -3.43
N TRP A 433 1.82 -1.14 -3.90
CA TRP A 433 1.84 -2.45 -3.23
C TRP A 433 3.19 -2.77 -2.59
N MET A 434 4.21 -1.96 -2.84
CA MET A 434 5.57 -2.26 -2.38
C MET A 434 5.77 -1.88 -0.91
N ALA A 435 6.52 -2.72 -0.21
CA ALA A 435 7.01 -2.41 1.13
C ALA A 435 8.06 -1.29 1.08
N LEU A 436 8.26 -0.59 2.19
CA LEU A 436 9.18 0.55 2.25
C LEU A 436 10.62 0.16 1.89
N GLU A 437 11.11 -0.99 2.38
CA GLU A 437 12.43 -1.50 2.05
C GLU A 437 12.57 -1.84 0.55
N SER A 438 11.48 -2.29 -0.09
CA SER A 438 11.45 -2.53 -1.53
C SER A 438 11.49 -1.23 -2.33
N LEU A 439 10.83 -0.17 -1.83
CA LEU A 439 10.83 1.15 -2.46
C LEU A 439 12.19 1.85 -2.34
N VAL A 440 12.84 1.77 -1.18
CA VAL A 440 14.06 2.53 -0.88
C VAL A 440 15.33 1.76 -1.24
N ASN A 441 15.39 0.46 -0.92
CA ASN A 441 16.61 -0.35 -1.03
C ASN A 441 16.53 -1.39 -2.16
N ASN A 442 15.39 -1.52 -2.85
CA ASN A 442 15.13 -2.58 -3.82
C ASN A 442 15.22 -4.00 -3.20
N GLU A 443 14.93 -4.12 -1.90
CA GLU A 443 14.96 -5.37 -1.15
C GLU A 443 13.61 -6.06 -1.22
N PHE A 444 13.60 -7.35 -1.58
CA PHE A 444 12.39 -8.17 -1.65
C PHE A 444 12.57 -9.43 -0.81
N SER A 445 11.52 -9.79 -0.08
CA SER A 445 11.48 -10.93 0.83
C SER A 445 10.05 -11.46 0.94
N SER A 446 9.86 -12.60 1.62
CA SER A 446 8.51 -13.03 1.99
C SER A 446 7.80 -11.99 2.89
N ALA A 447 8.53 -11.17 3.65
CA ALA A 447 7.95 -10.11 4.46
C ALA A 447 7.51 -8.89 3.63
N SER A 448 8.19 -8.58 2.52
CA SER A 448 7.69 -7.58 1.55
C SER A 448 6.45 -8.09 0.80
N ASP A 449 6.37 -9.39 0.54
CA ASP A 449 5.15 -10.01 -0.01
C ASP A 449 3.98 -9.96 0.99
N VAL A 450 4.24 -10.07 2.30
CA VAL A 450 3.22 -9.87 3.35
C VAL A 450 2.67 -8.44 3.33
N TRP A 451 3.53 -7.43 3.12
CA TRP A 451 3.06 -6.06 2.94
C TRP A 451 2.09 -5.94 1.76
N ALA A 452 2.47 -6.49 0.60
CA ALA A 452 1.65 -6.51 -0.59
C ALA A 452 0.33 -7.29 -0.38
N PHE A 453 0.34 -8.35 0.44
CA PHE A 453 -0.86 -9.05 0.87
C PHE A 453 -1.79 -8.15 1.69
N GLY A 454 -1.26 -7.33 2.62
CA GLY A 454 -2.07 -6.35 3.34
C GLY A 454 -2.79 -5.37 2.40
N VAL A 455 -2.10 -4.90 1.36
CA VAL A 455 -2.72 -4.05 0.31
C VAL A 455 -3.75 -4.83 -0.51
N THR A 456 -3.48 -6.10 -0.82
CA THR A 456 -4.43 -6.98 -1.53
C THR A 456 -5.69 -7.24 -0.69
N LEU A 457 -5.55 -7.40 0.63
CA LEU A 457 -6.66 -7.53 1.56
C LEU A 457 -7.49 -6.24 1.60
N TRP A 458 -6.85 -5.08 1.54
CA TRP A 458 -7.54 -3.80 1.37
C TRP A 458 -8.28 -3.69 0.02
N GLU A 459 -7.68 -4.19 -1.08
CA GLU A 459 -8.38 -4.27 -2.38
C GLU A 459 -9.63 -5.15 -2.30
N LEU A 460 -9.58 -6.29 -1.61
CA LEU A 460 -10.74 -7.16 -1.40
C LEU A 460 -11.86 -6.39 -0.66
N MET A 461 -11.53 -5.78 0.48
CA MET A 461 -12.51 -5.08 1.32
C MET A 461 -13.08 -3.80 0.71
N THR A 462 -12.41 -3.24 -0.29
CA THR A 462 -12.89 -2.07 -1.04
C THR A 462 -13.50 -2.41 -2.40
N LEU A 463 -13.57 -3.71 -2.73
CA LEU A 463 -14.04 -4.19 -4.02
C LEU A 463 -13.24 -3.62 -5.21
N GLY A 464 -11.91 -3.63 -5.10
CA GLY A 464 -10.98 -3.31 -6.18
C GLY A 464 -10.74 -1.82 -6.39
N GLN A 465 -10.87 -1.00 -5.34
CA GLN A 465 -10.42 0.39 -5.37
C GLN A 465 -8.91 0.47 -5.60
N THR A 466 -8.46 1.60 -6.16
CA THR A 466 -7.03 1.86 -6.32
C THR A 466 -6.47 2.35 -4.96
N PRO A 467 -5.47 1.66 -4.38
CA PRO A 467 -4.88 2.09 -3.12
C PRO A 467 -4.12 3.41 -3.27
N TYR A 468 -4.12 4.24 -2.23
CA TYR A 468 -3.39 5.51 -2.19
C TYR A 468 -3.62 6.40 -3.44
N VAL A 469 -4.89 6.60 -3.81
CA VAL A 469 -5.25 7.40 -4.99
C VAL A 469 -4.81 8.86 -4.85
N ASP A 470 -4.83 9.39 -3.62
CA ASP A 470 -4.50 10.79 -3.31
C ASP A 470 -3.00 11.05 -3.10
N ILE A 471 -2.15 10.02 -3.20
CA ILE A 471 -0.72 10.11 -2.96
C ILE A 471 0.02 9.93 -4.30
N ASP A 472 0.91 10.88 -4.61
CA ASP A 472 1.79 10.75 -5.76
C ASP A 472 2.76 9.56 -5.54
N PRO A 473 2.93 8.65 -6.53
CA PRO A 473 3.88 7.56 -6.44
C PRO A 473 5.31 7.96 -6.03
N PHE A 474 5.78 9.17 -6.41
CA PHE A 474 7.09 9.69 -6.00
C PHE A 474 7.17 10.03 -4.51
N GLU A 475 6.04 10.38 -3.88
CA GLU A 475 5.96 10.73 -2.46
C GLU A 475 5.70 9.50 -1.57
N MET A 476 5.37 8.35 -2.15
CA MET A 476 4.98 7.13 -1.42
C MET A 476 6.00 6.73 -0.34
N ALA A 477 7.29 6.74 -0.66
CA ALA A 477 8.32 6.36 0.31
C ALA A 477 8.41 7.35 1.49
N ALA A 478 8.24 8.65 1.25
CA ALA A 478 8.22 9.66 2.31
C ALA A 478 6.97 9.52 3.18
N TYR A 479 5.80 9.39 2.53
CA TYR A 479 4.52 9.18 3.19
C TYR A 479 4.53 7.98 4.15
N LEU A 480 5.09 6.85 3.69
CA LEU A 480 5.20 5.65 4.52
C LEU A 480 6.24 5.78 5.65
N LYS A 481 7.36 6.48 5.41
CA LYS A 481 8.38 6.78 6.45
C LYS A 481 7.83 7.63 7.58
N ASP A 482 6.95 8.58 7.27
CA ASP A 482 6.28 9.43 8.27
C ASP A 482 5.21 8.67 9.07
N GLY A 483 5.00 7.38 8.79
CA GLY A 483 4.10 6.50 9.53
C GLY A 483 2.67 6.49 9.01
N TYR A 484 2.36 7.26 7.95
CA TYR A 484 1.03 7.23 7.36
C TYR A 484 0.76 5.91 6.63
N ARG A 485 -0.50 5.49 6.65
CA ARG A 485 -1.01 4.26 6.01
C ARG A 485 -2.36 4.55 5.37
N ILE A 486 -2.75 3.69 4.43
CA ILE A 486 -4.05 3.79 3.79
C ILE A 486 -5.19 3.69 4.82
N ALA A 487 -6.26 4.45 4.61
CA ALA A 487 -7.40 4.48 5.51
C ALA A 487 -8.16 3.15 5.55
N GLN A 488 -8.81 2.87 6.67
CA GLN A 488 -9.69 1.72 6.84
C GLN A 488 -10.86 1.76 5.84
N PRO A 489 -11.14 0.67 5.12
CA PRO A 489 -12.29 0.60 4.23
C PRO A 489 -13.61 0.80 4.97
N ILE A 490 -14.58 1.42 4.29
CA ILE A 490 -15.95 1.58 4.83
C ILE A 490 -16.52 0.19 5.12
N ASN A 491 -17.15 0.04 6.28
CA ASN A 491 -17.73 -1.22 6.78
C ASN A 491 -16.72 -2.36 7.04
N CYS A 492 -15.41 -2.16 6.92
CA CYS A 492 -14.44 -3.17 7.32
C CYS A 492 -14.36 -3.26 8.86
N PRO A 493 -14.48 -4.45 9.46
CA PRO A 493 -14.28 -4.64 10.90
C PRO A 493 -12.88 -4.20 11.34
N ASP A 494 -12.79 -3.62 12.54
CA ASP A 494 -11.55 -3.09 13.10
C ASP A 494 -10.50 -4.20 13.26
N GLU A 495 -10.93 -5.41 13.63
CA GLU A 495 -10.06 -6.56 13.79
C GLU A 495 -9.40 -6.96 12.46
N LEU A 496 -10.14 -6.90 11.35
CA LEU A 496 -9.60 -7.21 10.03
C LEU A 496 -8.66 -6.10 9.54
N PHE A 497 -8.99 -4.84 9.82
CA PHE A 497 -8.08 -3.73 9.51
C PHE A 497 -6.80 -3.77 10.34
N ALA A 498 -6.88 -4.20 11.61
CA ALA A 498 -5.69 -4.43 12.44
C ALA A 498 -4.75 -5.48 11.82
N VAL A 499 -5.30 -6.56 11.23
CA VAL A 499 -4.51 -7.54 10.46
C VAL A 499 -3.80 -6.88 9.27
N MET A 500 -4.49 -6.02 8.51
CA MET A 500 -3.86 -5.27 7.41
C MET A 500 -2.73 -4.36 7.93
N ALA A 501 -2.99 -3.63 9.03
CA ALA A 501 -2.02 -2.73 9.63
C ALA A 501 -0.77 -3.46 10.13
N CYS A 502 -0.90 -4.66 10.71
CA CYS A 502 0.23 -5.52 11.08
C CYS A 502 1.07 -5.94 9.86
N CYS A 503 0.45 -6.13 8.69
CA CYS A 503 1.20 -6.39 7.45
C CYS A 503 2.04 -5.19 6.99
N TRP A 504 1.71 -3.98 7.44
CA TRP A 504 2.38 -2.73 7.07
C TRP A 504 3.32 -2.17 8.15
N ALA A 505 3.79 -3.02 9.08
CA ALA A 505 4.87 -2.67 10.00
C ALA A 505 6.13 -2.28 9.22
N LEU A 506 6.84 -1.24 9.69
CA LEU A 506 8.05 -0.75 9.02
C LEU A 506 9.16 -1.79 9.07
N ASP A 507 9.40 -2.37 10.25
CA ASP A 507 10.33 -3.48 10.42
C ASP A 507 9.74 -4.75 9.77
N PRO A 508 10.40 -5.34 8.75
CA PRO A 508 9.95 -6.58 8.12
C PRO A 508 9.80 -7.76 9.09
N GLU A 509 10.55 -7.81 10.19
CA GLU A 509 10.46 -8.91 11.17
C GLU A 509 9.28 -8.76 12.14
N GLU A 510 8.70 -7.57 12.27
CA GLU A 510 7.47 -7.36 13.04
C GLU A 510 6.21 -7.79 12.26
N ARG A 511 6.32 -8.03 10.96
CA ARG A 511 5.20 -8.46 10.11
C ARG A 511 4.86 -9.94 10.35
N PRO A 512 3.57 -10.32 10.36
CA PRO A 512 3.18 -11.71 10.52
C PRO A 512 3.66 -12.55 9.33
N LYS A 513 3.99 -13.81 9.57
CA LYS A 513 4.27 -14.76 8.49
C LYS A 513 2.94 -15.23 7.87
N PHE A 514 2.94 -15.62 6.60
CA PHE A 514 1.71 -16.07 5.91
C PHE A 514 0.96 -17.21 6.62
N GLN A 515 1.65 -18.10 7.31
CA GLN A 515 1.00 -19.16 8.09
C GLN A 515 0.15 -18.61 9.26
N GLN A 516 0.63 -17.55 9.92
CA GLN A 516 -0.11 -16.87 10.99
C GLN A 516 -1.32 -16.11 10.41
N LEU A 517 -1.17 -15.50 9.23
CA LEU A 517 -2.27 -14.87 8.52
C LEU A 517 -3.37 -15.86 8.14
N VAL A 518 -3.01 -17.04 7.62
CA VAL A 518 -3.98 -18.12 7.32
C VAL A 518 -4.78 -18.50 8.57
N GLN A 519 -4.11 -18.72 9.69
CA GLN A 519 -4.78 -19.07 10.94
C GLN A 519 -5.73 -17.96 11.41
N CYS A 520 -5.24 -16.72 11.51
CA CYS A 520 -6.01 -15.58 11.96
C CYS A 520 -7.25 -15.32 11.08
N LEU A 521 -7.09 -15.35 9.75
CA LEU A 521 -8.20 -15.14 8.83
C LEU A 521 -9.21 -16.30 8.85
N THR A 522 -8.78 -17.53 9.11
CA THR A 522 -9.68 -18.68 9.25
C THR A 522 -10.55 -18.55 10.50
N GLU A 523 -9.96 -18.14 11.62
CA GLU A 523 -10.68 -17.85 12.86
C GLU A 523 -11.66 -16.68 12.64
N PHE A 524 -11.22 -15.62 11.95
CA PHE A 524 -12.06 -14.46 11.63
C PHE A 524 -13.23 -14.83 10.71
N HIS A 525 -13.01 -15.67 9.69
CA HIS A 525 -14.06 -16.16 8.80
C HIS A 525 -15.13 -16.95 9.56
N ALA A 526 -14.74 -17.77 10.53
CA ALA A 526 -15.67 -18.50 11.38
C ALA A 526 -16.49 -17.54 12.27
N ALA A 527 -15.85 -16.48 12.79
CA ALA A 527 -16.53 -15.45 13.57
C ALA A 527 -17.55 -14.67 12.74
N LEU A 528 -17.21 -14.23 11.52
CA LEU A 528 -18.14 -13.49 10.65
C LEU A 528 -19.43 -14.26 10.38
N GLY A 529 -19.35 -15.58 10.18
CA GLY A 529 -20.54 -16.42 9.96
C GLY A 529 -21.42 -16.64 11.20
N ALA A 530 -20.98 -16.22 12.39
CA ALA A 530 -21.74 -16.34 13.63
C ALA A 530 -22.40 -15.02 14.08
N TYR A 531 -21.93 -13.87 13.58
CA TYR A 531 -22.35 -12.53 14.02
C TYR A 531 -23.13 -11.73 12.97
N VAL A 532 -23.25 -12.26 11.75
CA VAL A 532 -24.09 -11.75 10.64
C VAL A 532 -25.16 -12.78 10.35
#